data_AF-A0A961S4U8-F1
#
_entry.id   AF-A0A961S4U8-F1
#
_cell.length_a   1.000
_cell.length_b   1.000
_cell.length_c   1.000
_cell.angle_alpha   90.00
_cell.angle_beta   90.00
_cell.angle_gamma   90.00
#
_symmetry.space_group_name_H-M   'P 1'
#
loop_
_entity.id
_entity.type
_entity.pdbx_description
1 polymer ?
#
loop_
_entity_poly.entity_id
_entity_poly.type
_entity_poly.pdbx_seq_one_letter_code
_entity_poly.pdbx_strand_id
1 'polypeptide(L)'
;MLLAGLPVAVWRDEAGIMDASNYDGLVAISRPADWLAFARDAVVKRDEIIAQQQAFLARLRMLVDPKDVYRRFASLFANATTSTGEVRSAADVGPAVIPRRIAFVANGLIPTLQLSFLKPLAQLLSDGTIAHEILTEVEANELFPVKVKGRAVNAKERARKIGDWMDERLAAFEPDLIVACRYSAPGAGRIAGYARRAGVPLIYHIDDDLLNIPPEIGEKKYLAHNHPSRLMSVNTLLQRADLVYASTPRLKSRLRQLSYRTSMVHVGIYCSGKILSLAEQRPVRCVGYMGFDHAHDFAIVLPELVDYLRRNPEINFELFGSIPKPVELEEFGERVHVVPPVRDYEEFMAAFAARQWDIGLCPLAKTPFNEVKANTKWVEYSCAGAAVLATRGMVYDDCCSGGCG
;
A
#
# COMPACT_ATOMS: atom_id res chain seq x y z
N MET A 1 -28.18 -15.90 1.86
CA MET A 1 -29.57 -15.88 1.32
C MET A 1 -29.66 -16.61 -0.02
N LEU A 2 -28.93 -16.19 -1.05
CA LEU A 2 -28.89 -16.86 -2.38
C LEU A 2 -28.56 -18.37 -2.29
N LEU A 3 -27.49 -18.74 -1.59
CA LEU A 3 -27.08 -20.14 -1.37
C LEU A 3 -28.08 -20.96 -0.54
N ALA A 4 -28.93 -20.30 0.23
CA ALA A 4 -29.96 -20.95 1.05
C ALA A 4 -31.27 -21.17 0.26
N GLY A 5 -31.29 -20.89 -1.05
CA GLY A 5 -32.49 -21.07 -1.89
C GLY A 5 -33.63 -20.13 -1.49
N LEU A 6 -33.32 -18.98 -0.88
CA LEU A 6 -34.30 -17.94 -0.58
C LEU A 6 -34.39 -16.98 -1.77
N PRO A 7 -35.59 -16.53 -2.18
CA PRO A 7 -35.76 -15.44 -3.13
C PRO A 7 -35.12 -14.16 -2.60
N VAL A 8 -34.30 -13.52 -3.42
CA VAL A 8 -33.53 -12.31 -3.12
C VAL A 8 -33.75 -11.31 -4.25
N ALA A 9 -34.08 -10.08 -3.86
CA ALA A 9 -34.04 -8.93 -4.72
C ALA A 9 -32.95 -7.95 -4.25
N VAL A 10 -32.47 -7.14 -5.18
CA VAL A 10 -31.44 -6.13 -4.95
C VAL A 10 -32.10 -4.78 -5.05
N TRP A 11 -32.02 -4.00 -3.98
CA TRP A 11 -32.52 -2.64 -4.00
C TRP A 11 -31.62 -1.76 -4.87
N ARG A 12 -32.23 -0.96 -5.76
CA ARG A 12 -31.55 0.03 -6.60
C ARG A 12 -32.17 1.39 -6.36
N ASP A 13 -31.35 2.42 -6.33
CA ASP A 13 -31.81 3.79 -6.23
C ASP A 13 -32.41 4.27 -7.56
N GLU A 14 -33.47 5.07 -7.51
CA GLU A 14 -34.15 5.54 -8.73
C GLU A 14 -33.27 6.45 -9.60
N ALA A 15 -32.35 7.17 -8.96
CA ALA A 15 -31.46 8.12 -9.63
C ALA A 15 -30.25 7.44 -10.30
N GLY A 16 -30.07 6.13 -10.10
CA GLY A 16 -28.95 5.36 -10.65
C GLY A 16 -27.57 5.82 -10.15
N ILE A 17 -27.53 6.47 -8.98
CA ILE A 17 -26.32 6.97 -8.33
C ILE A 17 -25.53 5.79 -7.74
N MET A 18 -26.21 4.71 -7.33
CA MET A 18 -25.54 3.52 -6.80
C MET A 18 -25.24 2.49 -7.90
N ASP A 19 -23.95 2.18 -8.10
CA ASP A 19 -23.54 1.13 -9.03
C ASP A 19 -23.88 -0.26 -8.47
N ALA A 20 -24.97 -0.84 -9.00
CA ALA A 20 -25.43 -2.19 -8.70
C ALA A 20 -25.12 -3.22 -9.81
N SER A 21 -24.20 -2.89 -10.74
CA SER A 21 -23.84 -3.76 -11.89
C SER A 21 -23.26 -5.11 -11.47
N ASN A 22 -22.57 -5.16 -10.32
CA ASN A 22 -22.07 -6.41 -9.73
C ASN A 22 -23.19 -7.42 -9.39
N TYR A 23 -24.44 -6.97 -9.32
CA TYR A 23 -25.62 -7.79 -9.05
C TYR A 23 -26.52 -8.03 -10.27
N ASP A 24 -26.04 -7.69 -11.48
CA ASP A 24 -26.82 -7.89 -12.70
C ASP A 24 -27.24 -9.36 -12.88
N GLY A 25 -28.52 -9.57 -13.19
CA GLY A 25 -29.13 -10.89 -13.25
C GLY A 25 -29.92 -11.30 -12.01
N LEU A 26 -29.90 -10.50 -10.94
CA LEU A 26 -30.85 -10.61 -9.84
C LEU A 26 -32.05 -9.66 -10.04
N VAL A 27 -33.19 -9.98 -9.43
CA VAL A 27 -34.38 -9.13 -9.48
C VAL A 27 -34.07 -7.79 -8.80
N ALA A 28 -34.33 -6.69 -9.49
CA ALA A 28 -34.13 -5.34 -8.96
C ALA A 28 -35.45 -4.78 -8.41
N ILE A 29 -35.39 -4.11 -7.26
CA ILE A 29 -36.53 -3.39 -6.66
C ILE A 29 -36.12 -1.96 -6.33
N SER A 30 -37.02 -1.00 -6.45
CA SER A 30 -36.73 0.39 -6.09
C SER A 30 -37.88 1.01 -5.29
N ARG A 31 -39.09 1.01 -5.86
CA ARG A 31 -40.29 1.63 -5.30
C ARG A 31 -41.08 0.68 -4.41
N PRO A 32 -41.89 1.17 -3.46
CA PRO A 32 -42.78 0.32 -2.65
C PRO A 32 -43.66 -0.64 -3.48
N ALA A 33 -44.07 -0.24 -4.68
CA ALA A 33 -44.81 -1.11 -5.61
C ALA A 33 -43.98 -2.34 -6.05
N ASP A 34 -42.67 -2.18 -6.28
CA ASP A 34 -41.74 -3.25 -6.66
C ASP A 34 -41.53 -4.21 -5.49
N TRP A 35 -41.49 -3.70 -4.25
CA TRP A 35 -41.41 -4.53 -3.05
C TRP A 35 -42.65 -5.41 -2.88
N LEU A 36 -43.84 -4.84 -3.10
CA LEU A 36 -45.10 -5.59 -3.06
C LEU A 36 -45.21 -6.59 -4.22
N ALA A 37 -44.72 -6.23 -5.40
CA ALA A 37 -44.66 -7.14 -6.55
C ALA A 37 -43.69 -8.29 -6.29
N PHE A 38 -42.48 -8.00 -5.79
CA PHE A 38 -41.49 -9.01 -5.45
C PHE A 38 -41.95 -9.93 -4.33
N ALA A 39 -42.62 -9.41 -3.30
CA ALA A 39 -43.17 -10.24 -2.22
C ALA A 39 -44.21 -11.25 -2.75
N ARG A 40 -45.03 -10.87 -3.74
CA ARG A 40 -45.95 -11.79 -4.43
C ARG A 40 -45.19 -12.78 -5.31
N ASP A 41 -44.26 -12.30 -6.13
CA ASP A 41 -43.50 -13.14 -7.06
C ASP A 41 -42.57 -14.12 -6.33
N ALA A 42 -42.06 -13.79 -5.15
CA ALA A 42 -41.28 -14.69 -4.29
C ALA A 42 -42.08 -15.93 -3.81
N VAL A 43 -43.41 -15.85 -3.86
CA VAL A 43 -44.33 -16.96 -3.57
C VAL A 43 -44.78 -17.64 -4.87
N VAL A 44 -45.25 -16.86 -5.85
CA VAL A 44 -45.90 -17.39 -7.06
C VAL A 44 -44.89 -17.86 -8.12
N LYS A 45 -43.78 -17.14 -8.28
CA LYS A 45 -42.73 -17.39 -9.27
C LYS A 45 -41.41 -17.77 -8.61
N ARG A 46 -41.49 -18.43 -7.45
CA ARG A 46 -40.33 -18.79 -6.64
C ARG A 46 -39.26 -19.51 -7.46
N ASP A 47 -39.65 -20.53 -8.21
CA ASP A 47 -38.71 -21.37 -8.95
C ASP A 47 -37.97 -20.61 -10.06
N GLU A 48 -38.64 -19.67 -10.73
CA GLU A 48 -38.03 -18.80 -11.74
C GLU A 48 -36.99 -17.87 -11.11
N ILE A 49 -37.32 -17.27 -9.95
CA ILE A 49 -36.38 -16.41 -9.21
C ILE A 49 -35.18 -17.23 -8.72
N ILE A 50 -35.39 -18.44 -8.20
CA ILE A 50 -34.29 -19.31 -7.79
C ILE A 50 -33.43 -19.71 -9.00
N ALA A 51 -34.01 -20.01 -10.16
CA ALA A 51 -33.26 -20.32 -11.37
C ALA A 51 -32.36 -19.15 -11.82
N GLN A 52 -32.89 -17.92 -11.79
CA GLN A 52 -32.10 -16.70 -12.07
C GLN A 52 -30.95 -16.53 -11.08
N GLN A 53 -31.20 -16.76 -9.78
CA GLN A 53 -30.16 -16.72 -8.74
C GLN A 53 -29.08 -17.78 -8.95
N GLN A 54 -29.44 -18.98 -9.40
CA GLN A 54 -28.46 -20.03 -9.72
C GLN A 54 -27.59 -19.65 -10.93
N ALA A 55 -28.19 -19.06 -11.97
CA ALA A 55 -27.43 -18.53 -13.11
C ALA A 55 -26.47 -17.40 -12.68
N PHE A 56 -26.93 -16.52 -11.78
CA PHE A 56 -26.09 -15.49 -11.16
C PHE A 56 -24.92 -16.09 -10.37
N LEU A 57 -25.17 -17.06 -9.50
CA LEU A 57 -24.13 -17.74 -8.71
C LEU A 57 -23.12 -18.49 -9.59
N ALA A 58 -23.57 -19.13 -10.66
CA ALA A 58 -22.69 -19.80 -11.62
C ALA A 58 -21.72 -18.83 -12.31
N ARG A 59 -22.19 -17.60 -12.62
CA ARG A 59 -21.36 -16.53 -13.20
C ARG A 59 -20.25 -16.06 -12.27
N LEU A 60 -20.50 -16.06 -10.96
CA LEU A 60 -19.51 -15.63 -9.95
C LEU A 60 -18.34 -16.61 -9.79
N ARG A 61 -18.43 -17.83 -10.35
CA ARG A 61 -17.42 -18.90 -10.21
C ARG A 61 -17.03 -19.18 -8.75
N MET A 62 -17.94 -18.91 -7.82
CA MET A 62 -17.76 -19.22 -6.41
C MET A 62 -17.96 -20.72 -6.17
N LEU A 63 -17.27 -21.27 -5.18
CA LEU A 63 -17.55 -22.63 -4.70
C LEU A 63 -18.89 -22.61 -3.96
N VAL A 64 -19.91 -23.18 -4.58
CA VAL A 64 -21.29 -23.18 -4.08
C VAL A 64 -21.77 -24.56 -3.63
N ASP A 65 -20.99 -25.63 -3.87
CA ASP A 65 -21.36 -26.97 -3.42
C ASP A 65 -21.36 -27.03 -1.88
N PRO A 66 -22.50 -27.32 -1.24
CA PRO A 66 -22.60 -27.29 0.22
C PRO A 66 -21.68 -28.28 0.92
N LYS A 67 -21.37 -29.42 0.28
CA LYS A 67 -20.44 -30.41 0.85
C LYS A 67 -19.00 -29.94 0.74
N ASP A 68 -18.61 -29.23 -0.31
CA ASP A 68 -17.28 -28.66 -0.45
C ASP A 68 -17.08 -27.43 0.43
N VAL A 69 -18.10 -26.57 0.54
CA VAL A 69 -18.11 -25.44 1.49
C VAL A 69 -18.03 -25.98 2.91
N TYR A 70 -18.87 -26.97 3.27
CA TYR A 70 -18.81 -27.63 4.57
C TYR A 70 -17.49 -28.35 4.79
N ARG A 71 -16.95 -29.10 3.82
CA ARG A 71 -15.67 -29.81 3.98
C ARG A 71 -14.53 -28.83 4.20
N ARG A 72 -14.48 -27.72 3.47
CA ARG A 72 -13.48 -26.67 3.67
C ARG A 72 -13.65 -25.98 5.02
N PHE A 73 -14.88 -25.63 5.37
CA PHE A 73 -15.18 -25.01 6.66
C PHE A 73 -14.87 -25.97 7.83
N ALA A 74 -15.34 -27.21 7.77
CA ALA A 74 -15.06 -28.27 8.73
C ALA A 74 -13.56 -28.63 8.77
N SER A 75 -12.82 -28.57 7.65
CA SER A 75 -11.36 -28.78 7.66
C SER A 75 -10.62 -27.70 8.44
N LEU A 76 -11.18 -26.48 8.55
CA LEU A 76 -10.66 -25.46 9.45
C LEU A 76 -10.78 -25.88 10.93
N PHE A 77 -11.77 -26.71 11.28
CA PHE A 77 -11.99 -27.22 12.64
C PHE A 77 -11.36 -28.62 12.87
N ALA A 78 -11.29 -29.47 11.85
CA ALA A 78 -10.68 -30.80 11.95
C ALA A 78 -9.15 -30.70 12.12
N ASN A 79 -8.50 -29.73 11.47
CA ASN A 79 -7.09 -29.41 11.71
C ASN A 79 -6.84 -28.86 13.13
N ALA A 80 -7.88 -28.41 13.84
CA ALA A 80 -7.80 -27.93 15.22
C ALA A 80 -7.99 -29.05 16.27
N THR A 81 -8.32 -30.28 15.87
CA THR A 81 -8.74 -31.36 16.80
C THR A 81 -7.86 -32.62 16.76
N THR A 82 -6.83 -32.70 15.92
CA THR A 82 -5.97 -33.89 15.76
C THR A 82 -4.67 -33.91 16.59
N SER A 83 -4.61 -33.25 17.75
CA SER A 83 -3.53 -33.43 18.73
C SER A 83 -4.00 -34.17 19.98
N THR A 84 -4.22 -35.47 19.87
CA THR A 84 -4.47 -36.36 21.02
C THR A 84 -3.16 -36.97 21.52
N GLY A 85 -2.77 -36.66 22.76
CA GLY A 85 -1.63 -37.27 23.46
C GLY A 85 -1.41 -36.79 24.90
N GLU A 86 -2.26 -37.29 25.81
CA GLU A 86 -2.13 -37.49 27.28
C GLU A 86 -2.04 -36.31 28.28
N VAL A 87 -3.01 -36.36 29.20
CA VAL A 87 -3.46 -35.40 30.23
C VAL A 87 -2.43 -35.10 31.32
N ARG A 88 -2.15 -33.80 31.53
CA ARG A 88 -1.74 -33.22 32.83
C ARG A 88 -2.48 -31.91 33.09
N SER A 89 -3.25 -31.89 34.19
CA SER A 89 -3.75 -30.74 34.97
C SER A 89 -4.33 -29.53 34.22
N ALA A 90 -5.66 -29.45 34.15
CA ALA A 90 -6.44 -28.41 33.50
C ALA A 90 -6.57 -27.12 34.35
N ALA A 91 -5.69 -26.15 34.08
CA ALA A 91 -5.94 -24.70 34.17
C ALA A 91 -4.79 -23.98 33.44
N ASP A 92 -5.12 -23.11 32.48
CA ASP A 92 -4.23 -22.13 31.82
C ASP A 92 -3.23 -22.55 30.71
N VAL A 93 -3.61 -23.38 29.73
CA VAL A 93 -2.90 -23.37 28.42
C VAL A 93 -3.87 -23.68 27.26
N GLY A 94 -4.28 -22.65 26.51
CA GLY A 94 -4.91 -22.83 25.19
C GLY A 94 -3.89 -23.35 24.16
N PRO A 95 -4.31 -24.02 23.07
CA PRO A 95 -3.36 -24.58 22.09
C PRO A 95 -2.54 -23.46 21.44
N ALA A 96 -1.21 -23.64 21.38
CA ALA A 96 -0.32 -22.70 20.71
C ALA A 96 -0.66 -22.66 19.20
N VAL A 97 -1.25 -21.57 18.76
CA VAL A 97 -1.41 -21.26 17.34
C VAL A 97 0.00 -21.17 16.75
N ILE A 98 0.34 -22.06 15.81
CA ILE A 98 1.61 -21.93 15.08
C ILE A 98 1.48 -20.65 14.26
N PRO A 99 2.29 -19.62 14.54
CA PRO A 99 2.15 -18.34 13.90
C PRO A 99 2.56 -18.46 12.43
N ARG A 100 1.83 -17.81 11.51
CA ARG A 100 2.32 -17.70 10.13
C ARG A 100 3.61 -16.90 10.12
N ARG A 101 4.62 -17.37 9.38
CA ARG A 101 5.97 -16.78 9.36
C ARG A 101 6.16 -15.96 8.10
N ILE A 102 6.28 -14.64 8.22
CA ILE A 102 6.51 -13.75 7.06
C ILE A 102 7.92 -13.14 7.16
N ALA A 103 8.75 -13.39 6.15
CA ALA A 103 10.03 -12.73 6.00
C ALA A 103 9.89 -11.48 5.12
N PHE A 104 10.09 -10.30 5.69
CA PHE A 104 10.17 -9.05 4.95
C PHE A 104 11.61 -8.77 4.52
N VAL A 105 11.81 -8.44 3.25
CA VAL A 105 13.11 -8.05 2.72
C VAL A 105 13.03 -6.66 2.11
N ALA A 106 13.81 -5.72 2.62
CA ALA A 106 13.77 -4.31 2.20
C ALA A 106 15.17 -3.67 2.22
N ASN A 107 15.33 -2.48 1.66
CA ASN A 107 16.63 -1.79 1.76
C ASN A 107 16.91 -1.31 3.20
N GLY A 108 15.87 -1.11 4.00
CA GLY A 108 15.92 -0.66 5.39
C GLY A 108 14.51 -0.67 5.97
N LEU A 109 14.35 -0.14 7.19
CA LEU A 109 13.03 0.10 7.79
C LEU A 109 12.35 1.34 7.17
N ILE A 110 12.11 1.28 5.87
CA ILE A 110 11.61 2.39 5.05
C ILE A 110 10.11 2.63 5.28
N PRO A 111 9.60 3.87 5.08
CA PRO A 111 8.18 4.18 5.23
C PRO A 111 7.27 3.23 4.44
N THR A 112 7.64 2.88 3.20
CA THR A 112 6.88 1.93 2.36
C THR A 112 6.65 0.58 3.06
N LEU A 113 7.66 0.01 3.72
CA LEU A 113 7.53 -1.25 4.44
C LEU A 113 6.57 -1.11 5.63
N GLN A 114 6.68 0.01 6.35
CA GLN A 114 5.82 0.29 7.49
C GLN A 114 4.36 0.48 7.05
N LEU A 115 4.12 1.31 6.04
CA LEU A 115 2.79 1.73 5.61
C LEU A 115 2.02 0.64 4.88
N SER A 116 2.71 -0.16 4.07
CA SER A 116 2.07 -1.19 3.24
C SER A 116 1.96 -2.54 3.95
N PHE A 117 2.76 -2.81 4.98
CA PHE A 117 2.79 -4.11 5.65
C PHE A 117 2.76 -4.04 7.17
N LEU A 118 3.76 -3.43 7.82
CA LEU A 118 3.90 -3.56 9.28
C LEU A 118 2.74 -2.94 10.05
N LYS A 119 2.26 -1.76 9.64
CA LYS A 119 1.13 -1.08 10.28
C LYS A 119 -0.21 -1.78 10.02
N PRO A 120 -0.59 -2.14 8.76
CA PRO A 120 -1.79 -2.94 8.53
C PRO A 120 -1.81 -4.27 9.29
N LEU A 121 -0.64 -4.88 9.47
CA LEU A 121 -0.50 -6.16 10.17
C LEU A 121 -0.20 -6.00 11.66
N ALA A 122 -0.12 -4.78 12.20
CA ALA A 122 0.44 -4.53 13.54
C ALA A 122 -0.25 -5.35 14.64
N GLN A 123 -1.58 -5.49 14.58
CA GLN A 123 -2.33 -6.32 15.52
C GLN A 123 -1.93 -7.80 15.44
N LEU A 124 -1.83 -8.35 14.22
CA LEU A 124 -1.46 -9.75 13.99
C LEU A 124 0.01 -10.03 14.34
N LEU A 125 0.87 -9.02 14.22
CA LEU A 125 2.27 -9.11 14.63
C LEU A 125 2.40 -9.05 16.15
N SER A 126 1.61 -8.21 16.82
CA SER A 126 1.70 -7.99 18.28
C SER A 126 1.05 -9.09 19.10
N ASP A 127 -0.05 -9.68 18.62
CA ASP A 127 -0.71 -10.82 19.26
C ASP A 127 -0.07 -12.17 18.91
N GLY A 128 0.97 -12.15 18.07
CA GLY A 128 1.72 -13.33 17.67
C GLY A 128 0.99 -14.21 16.66
N THR A 129 -0.12 -13.80 16.05
CA THR A 129 -0.75 -14.53 14.94
C THR A 129 0.19 -14.66 13.73
N ILE A 130 1.04 -13.65 13.51
CA ILE A 130 2.08 -13.62 12.50
C ILE A 130 3.44 -13.41 13.19
N ALA A 131 4.31 -14.40 13.09
CA ALA A 131 5.73 -14.23 13.37
C ALA A 131 6.37 -13.57 12.15
N HIS A 132 7.32 -12.66 12.38
CA HIS A 132 7.99 -11.97 11.28
C HIS A 132 9.47 -11.82 11.53
N GLU A 133 10.21 -11.74 10.42
CA GLU A 133 11.60 -11.35 10.39
C GLU A 133 11.79 -10.28 9.32
N ILE A 134 12.66 -9.31 9.58
CA ILE A 134 12.97 -8.25 8.63
C ILE A 134 14.46 -8.33 8.30
N LEU A 135 14.78 -8.60 7.05
CA LEU A 135 16.15 -8.60 6.53
C LEU A 135 16.36 -7.33 5.71
N THR A 136 17.39 -6.56 6.04
CA THR A 136 17.63 -5.28 5.36
C THR A 136 19.00 -5.14 4.70
N GLU A 137 19.08 -4.32 3.64
CA GLU A 137 20.36 -3.89 3.09
C GLU A 137 21.20 -3.11 4.12
N VAL A 138 20.57 -2.30 4.97
CA VAL A 138 21.25 -1.59 6.07
C VAL A 138 21.95 -2.57 7.00
N GLU A 139 21.23 -3.57 7.52
CA GLU A 139 21.80 -4.62 8.39
C GLU A 139 22.92 -5.39 7.67
N ALA A 140 22.70 -5.77 6.41
CA ALA A 140 23.73 -6.44 5.61
C ALA A 140 24.99 -5.57 5.41
N ASN A 141 24.83 -4.25 5.29
CA ASN A 141 25.94 -3.32 5.17
C ASN A 141 26.71 -3.13 6.49
N GLU A 142 26.04 -3.22 7.63
CA GLU A 142 26.65 -3.18 8.96
C GLU A 142 27.46 -4.46 9.24
N LEU A 143 26.88 -5.63 8.94
CA LEU A 143 27.54 -6.93 9.10
C LEU A 143 28.71 -7.13 8.11
N PHE A 144 28.54 -6.65 6.88
CA PHE A 144 29.51 -6.82 5.80
C PHE A 144 29.88 -5.46 5.19
N PRO A 145 30.70 -4.63 5.87
CA PRO A 145 31.00 -3.28 5.39
C PRO A 145 31.82 -3.30 4.09
N VAL A 146 31.66 -2.25 3.27
CA VAL A 146 32.39 -2.09 2.00
C VAL A 146 33.89 -1.83 2.22
N LYS A 147 34.28 -1.40 3.42
CA LYS A 147 35.65 -1.18 3.84
C LYS A 147 35.88 -1.78 5.22
N VAL A 148 37.02 -2.45 5.41
CA VAL A 148 37.49 -2.96 6.71
C VAL A 148 38.87 -2.39 6.95
N LYS A 149 39.08 -1.70 8.08
CA LYS A 149 40.33 -1.00 8.42
C LYS A 149 40.86 -0.13 7.27
N GLY A 150 39.96 0.62 6.62
CA GLY A 150 40.26 1.51 5.51
C GLY A 150 40.49 0.84 4.15
N ARG A 151 40.55 -0.50 4.07
CA ARG A 151 40.75 -1.23 2.81
C ARG A 151 39.42 -1.66 2.22
N ALA A 152 39.25 -1.47 0.91
CA ALA A 152 38.07 -1.92 0.18
C ALA A 152 37.98 -3.46 0.21
N VAL A 153 36.79 -3.98 0.50
CA VAL A 153 36.50 -5.41 0.43
C VAL A 153 36.16 -5.77 -1.01
N ASN A 154 36.57 -6.96 -1.46
CA ASN A 154 36.21 -7.47 -2.79
C ASN A 154 34.67 -7.53 -2.94
N ALA A 155 34.12 -6.84 -3.94
CA ALA A 155 32.67 -6.72 -4.13
C ALA A 155 31.98 -8.07 -4.37
N LYS A 156 32.62 -9.00 -5.08
CA LYS A 156 32.09 -10.34 -5.37
C LYS A 156 32.07 -11.21 -4.11
N GLU A 157 33.15 -11.18 -3.33
CA GLU A 157 33.22 -11.88 -2.05
C GLU A 157 32.18 -11.34 -1.06
N ARG A 158 32.05 -10.01 -0.99
CA ARG A 158 31.06 -9.34 -0.15
C ARG A 158 29.63 -9.74 -0.54
N ALA A 159 29.31 -9.69 -1.82
CA ALA A 159 27.99 -10.11 -2.32
C ALA A 159 27.69 -11.59 -2.01
N ARG A 160 28.71 -12.46 -2.06
CA ARG A 160 28.58 -13.87 -1.65
C ARG A 160 28.24 -13.96 -0.16
N LYS A 161 28.99 -13.30 0.72
CA LYS A 161 28.74 -13.31 2.17
C LYS A 161 27.35 -12.80 2.54
N ILE A 162 26.89 -11.72 1.90
CA ILE A 162 25.53 -11.21 2.09
C ILE A 162 24.49 -12.25 1.66
N GLY A 163 24.71 -12.91 0.52
CA GLY A 163 23.82 -13.96 0.03
C GLY A 163 23.78 -15.19 0.95
N ASP A 164 24.93 -15.61 1.48
CA ASP A 164 25.03 -16.73 2.41
C ASP A 164 24.30 -16.39 3.73
N TRP A 165 24.50 -15.18 4.26
CA TRP A 165 23.77 -14.67 5.42
C TRP A 165 22.25 -14.63 5.20
N MET A 166 21.78 -14.15 4.04
CA MET A 166 20.33 -14.17 3.74
C MET A 166 19.77 -15.59 3.69
N ASP A 167 20.49 -16.52 3.07
CA ASP A 167 20.06 -17.92 2.99
C ASP A 167 20.03 -18.56 4.39
N GLU A 168 21.02 -18.29 5.24
CA GLU A 168 21.06 -18.76 6.63
C GLU A 168 19.89 -18.22 7.46
N ARG A 169 19.60 -16.92 7.38
CA ARG A 169 18.49 -16.29 8.09
C ARG A 169 17.14 -16.85 7.64
N LEU A 170 16.91 -16.91 6.33
CA LEU A 170 15.69 -17.49 5.78
C LEU A 170 15.55 -18.97 6.13
N ALA A 171 16.63 -19.75 6.10
CA ALA A 171 16.60 -21.16 6.49
C ALA A 171 16.29 -21.35 7.98
N ALA A 172 16.87 -20.53 8.87
CA ALA A 172 16.58 -20.58 10.29
C ALA A 172 15.16 -20.08 10.62
N PHE A 173 14.66 -19.12 9.85
CA PHE A 173 13.34 -18.55 10.05
C PHE A 173 12.22 -19.30 9.33
N GLU A 174 12.51 -20.24 8.43
CA GLU A 174 11.50 -21.10 7.74
C GLU A 174 10.20 -20.35 7.36
N PRO A 175 10.27 -19.28 6.55
CA PRO A 175 9.10 -18.45 6.26
C PRO A 175 8.04 -19.21 5.44
N ASP A 176 6.77 -18.97 5.75
CA ASP A 176 5.64 -19.38 4.92
C ASP A 176 5.43 -18.44 3.72
N LEU A 177 5.98 -17.22 3.80
CA LEU A 177 5.87 -16.18 2.79
C LEU A 177 7.07 -15.24 2.85
N ILE A 178 7.61 -14.87 1.69
CA ILE A 178 8.62 -13.81 1.57
C ILE A 178 8.01 -12.60 0.88
N VAL A 179 8.16 -11.42 1.48
CA VAL A 179 7.75 -10.14 0.91
C VAL A 179 8.97 -9.26 0.70
N ALA A 180 9.42 -9.16 -0.56
CA ALA A 180 10.44 -8.21 -0.95
C ALA A 180 9.79 -6.82 -1.18
N CYS A 181 9.87 -5.94 -0.18
CA CYS A 181 9.23 -4.63 -0.21
C CYS A 181 10.20 -3.55 -0.73
N ARG A 182 9.95 -3.06 -1.95
CA ARG A 182 10.76 -2.03 -2.62
C ARG A 182 12.25 -2.39 -2.68
N TYR A 183 12.56 -3.68 -2.55
CA TYR A 183 13.93 -4.15 -2.46
C TYR A 183 14.62 -3.96 -3.79
N SER A 184 15.80 -3.34 -3.74
CA SER A 184 16.64 -3.08 -4.92
C SER A 184 18.11 -3.34 -4.63
N ALA A 185 18.46 -3.83 -3.44
CA ALA A 185 19.85 -4.10 -3.08
C ALA A 185 20.35 -5.43 -3.69
N PRO A 186 21.68 -5.68 -3.70
CA PRO A 186 22.23 -6.97 -4.12
C PRO A 186 21.70 -8.11 -3.24
N GLY A 187 21.26 -9.21 -3.86
CA GLY A 187 20.72 -10.37 -3.14
C GLY A 187 19.38 -10.87 -3.67
N ALA A 188 18.70 -10.09 -4.52
CA ALA A 188 17.43 -10.44 -5.17
C ALA A 188 17.42 -11.85 -5.78
N GLY A 189 18.50 -12.24 -6.48
CA GLY A 189 18.62 -13.56 -7.08
C GLY A 189 18.75 -14.70 -6.08
N ARG A 190 19.33 -14.45 -4.89
CA ARG A 190 19.43 -15.41 -3.79
C ARG A 190 18.06 -15.60 -3.13
N ILE A 191 17.37 -14.49 -2.83
CA ILE A 191 16.00 -14.51 -2.28
C ILE A 191 15.05 -15.31 -3.19
N ALA A 192 15.01 -14.97 -4.48
CA ALA A 192 14.18 -15.70 -5.45
C ALA A 192 14.64 -17.16 -5.66
N GLY A 193 15.93 -17.43 -5.48
CA GLY A 193 16.48 -18.78 -5.53
C GLY A 193 16.06 -19.63 -4.32
N TYR A 194 16.16 -19.07 -3.11
CA TYR A 194 15.71 -19.69 -1.87
C TYR A 194 14.22 -19.99 -1.94
N ALA A 195 13.39 -18.97 -2.24
CA ALA A 195 11.93 -19.08 -2.34
C ALA A 195 11.52 -20.27 -3.22
N ARG A 196 12.11 -20.37 -4.41
CA ARG A 196 11.87 -21.48 -5.34
C ARG A 196 12.30 -22.84 -4.78
N ARG A 197 13.50 -22.94 -4.19
CA ARG A 197 14.03 -24.23 -3.68
C ARG A 197 13.23 -24.72 -2.47
N ALA A 198 12.82 -23.80 -1.60
CA ALA A 198 12.06 -24.10 -0.39
C ALA A 198 10.54 -24.21 -0.63
N GLY A 199 10.05 -23.88 -1.83
CA GLY A 199 8.62 -23.88 -2.14
C GLY A 199 7.86 -22.75 -1.43
N VAL A 200 8.55 -21.68 -1.03
CA VAL A 200 7.97 -20.54 -0.31
C VAL A 200 7.54 -19.47 -1.32
N PRO A 201 6.27 -19.01 -1.30
CA PRO A 201 5.82 -17.92 -2.16
C PRO A 201 6.62 -16.62 -1.95
N LEU A 202 6.97 -15.96 -3.05
CA LEU A 202 7.65 -14.66 -3.08
C LEU A 202 6.73 -13.58 -3.67
N ILE A 203 6.43 -12.57 -2.86
CA ILE A 203 5.79 -11.34 -3.30
C ILE A 203 6.85 -10.25 -3.48
N TYR A 204 6.85 -9.58 -4.62
CA TYR A 204 7.60 -8.33 -4.80
C TYR A 204 6.66 -7.13 -4.78
N HIS A 205 6.79 -6.29 -3.76
CA HIS A 205 6.04 -5.04 -3.65
C HIS A 205 6.85 -3.87 -4.22
N ILE A 206 6.20 -3.03 -5.04
CA ILE A 206 6.81 -1.87 -5.69
C ILE A 206 5.86 -0.68 -5.68
N ASP A 207 6.37 0.47 -5.25
CA ASP A 207 5.60 1.71 -5.05
C ASP A 207 5.91 2.83 -6.06
N ASP A 208 7.07 2.78 -6.71
CA ASP A 208 7.55 3.73 -7.74
C ASP A 208 8.09 2.99 -8.99
N ASP A 209 8.28 3.69 -10.11
CA ASP A 209 9.07 3.17 -11.25
C ASP A 209 10.57 3.14 -10.92
N LEU A 210 10.97 2.16 -10.10
CA LEU A 210 12.37 1.94 -9.70
C LEU A 210 13.30 1.57 -10.86
N LEU A 211 12.77 1.37 -12.07
CA LEU A 211 13.55 1.09 -13.28
C LEU A 211 13.98 2.37 -13.99
N ASN A 212 13.28 3.48 -13.76
CA ASN A 212 13.47 4.74 -14.48
C ASN A 212 13.36 5.93 -13.52
N ILE A 213 14.23 5.96 -12.50
CA ILE A 213 14.29 7.09 -11.58
C ILE A 213 14.86 8.32 -12.31
N PRO A 214 14.18 9.47 -12.30
CA PRO A 214 14.62 10.61 -13.11
C PRO A 214 15.55 11.55 -12.31
N PRO A 215 16.42 12.35 -12.95
CA PRO A 215 17.41 13.18 -12.24
C PRO A 215 16.80 14.27 -11.34
N GLU A 216 15.56 14.69 -11.61
CA GLU A 216 14.83 15.74 -10.91
C GLU A 216 14.44 15.37 -9.46
N ILE A 217 14.57 14.09 -9.08
CA ILE A 217 14.42 13.66 -7.67
C ILE A 217 15.73 13.84 -6.86
N GLY A 218 16.79 14.34 -7.50
CA GLY A 218 18.09 14.61 -6.90
C GLY A 218 19.19 13.66 -7.38
N GLU A 219 20.36 14.22 -7.72
CA GLU A 219 21.50 13.49 -8.31
C GLU A 219 21.92 12.26 -7.50
N LYS A 220 22.02 12.40 -6.18
CA LYS A 220 22.40 11.28 -5.29
C LYS A 220 21.42 10.10 -5.39
N LYS A 221 20.11 10.38 -5.42
CA LYS A 221 19.07 9.34 -5.55
C LYS A 221 19.06 8.75 -6.95
N TYR A 222 19.15 9.60 -7.97
CA TYR A 222 19.26 9.19 -9.37
C TYR A 222 20.41 8.20 -9.59
N LEU A 223 21.63 8.56 -9.17
CA LEU A 223 22.81 7.69 -9.32
C LEU A 223 22.68 6.40 -8.51
N ALA A 224 22.15 6.49 -7.29
CA ALA A 224 22.00 5.32 -6.41
C ALA A 224 20.99 4.31 -6.96
N HIS A 225 19.81 4.75 -7.39
CA HIS A 225 18.73 3.88 -7.85
C HIS A 225 18.93 3.35 -9.27
N ASN A 226 19.51 4.14 -10.17
CA ASN A 226 19.82 3.69 -11.53
C ASN A 226 21.16 2.95 -11.64
N HIS A 227 21.82 2.66 -10.51
CA HIS A 227 23.03 1.83 -10.52
C HIS A 227 22.71 0.44 -11.11
N PRO A 228 23.52 -0.10 -12.04
CA PRO A 228 23.21 -1.34 -12.75
C PRO A 228 22.88 -2.54 -11.86
N SER A 229 23.55 -2.66 -10.70
CA SER A 229 23.25 -3.75 -9.76
C SER A 229 21.86 -3.63 -9.12
N ARG A 230 21.37 -2.41 -8.90
CA ARG A 230 20.03 -2.18 -8.35
C ARG A 230 18.95 -2.45 -9.38
N LEU A 231 19.14 -1.96 -10.60
CA LEU A 231 18.27 -2.26 -11.73
C LEU A 231 18.19 -3.77 -11.97
N MET A 232 19.33 -4.48 -11.88
CA MET A 232 19.36 -5.94 -11.97
C MET A 232 18.53 -6.61 -10.86
N SER A 233 18.61 -6.13 -9.62
CA SER A 233 17.80 -6.67 -8.53
C SER A 233 16.31 -6.43 -8.73
N VAL A 234 15.91 -5.23 -9.13
CA VAL A 234 14.51 -4.89 -9.45
C VAL A 234 14.00 -5.77 -10.60
N ASN A 235 14.75 -5.87 -11.69
CA ASN A 235 14.44 -6.75 -12.84
C ASN A 235 14.28 -8.21 -12.40
N THR A 236 15.20 -8.70 -11.57
CA THR A 236 15.18 -10.08 -11.07
C THR A 236 13.90 -10.36 -10.29
N LEU A 237 13.51 -9.47 -9.37
CA LEU A 237 12.31 -9.63 -8.56
C LEU A 237 11.03 -9.49 -9.39
N LEU A 238 10.97 -8.52 -10.31
CA LEU A 238 9.85 -8.36 -11.23
C LEU A 238 9.62 -9.59 -12.12
N GLN A 239 10.68 -10.34 -12.45
CA GLN A 239 10.59 -11.53 -13.31
C GLN A 239 10.41 -12.84 -12.54
N ARG A 240 10.90 -12.92 -11.30
CA ARG A 240 11.02 -14.20 -10.57
C ARG A 240 10.14 -14.31 -9.33
N ALA A 241 9.50 -13.23 -8.89
CA ALA A 241 8.46 -13.31 -7.87
C ALA A 241 7.27 -14.13 -8.38
N ASP A 242 6.54 -14.77 -7.48
CA ASP A 242 5.28 -15.44 -7.79
C ASP A 242 4.15 -14.41 -8.03
N LEU A 243 4.25 -13.28 -7.32
CA LEU A 243 3.32 -12.16 -7.43
C LEU A 243 4.05 -10.83 -7.29
N VAL A 244 3.76 -9.90 -8.20
CA VAL A 244 4.14 -8.49 -8.06
C VAL A 244 2.94 -7.70 -7.54
N TYR A 245 3.12 -7.03 -6.42
CA TYR A 245 2.15 -6.12 -5.83
C TYR A 245 2.55 -4.67 -6.13
N ALA A 246 1.85 -4.03 -7.07
CA ALA A 246 2.07 -2.63 -7.42
C ALA A 246 1.18 -1.70 -6.59
N SER A 247 1.73 -0.59 -6.11
CA SER A 247 1.01 0.43 -5.33
C SER A 247 -0.18 1.05 -6.07
N THR A 248 -0.11 1.18 -7.40
CA THR A 248 -1.14 1.84 -8.20
C THR A 248 -1.50 1.04 -9.47
N PRO A 249 -2.72 1.23 -10.03
CA PRO A 249 -3.09 0.63 -11.31
C PRO A 249 -2.24 1.18 -12.46
N ARG A 250 -1.80 2.44 -12.38
CA ARG A 250 -0.90 3.06 -13.38
C ARG A 250 0.48 2.42 -13.35
N LEU A 251 1.06 2.15 -12.17
CA LEU A 251 2.32 1.43 -12.03
C LEU A 251 2.22 -0.01 -12.56
N LYS A 252 1.15 -0.74 -12.22
CA LYS A 252 0.87 -2.07 -12.78
C LYS A 252 0.85 -2.03 -14.32
N SER A 253 0.14 -1.06 -14.90
CA SER A 253 0.04 -0.89 -16.36
C SER A 253 1.39 -0.56 -17.00
N ARG A 254 2.18 0.31 -16.37
CA ARG A 254 3.54 0.65 -16.78
C ARG A 254 4.44 -0.58 -16.82
N LEU A 255 4.42 -1.40 -15.78
CA LEU A 255 5.21 -2.65 -15.74
C LEU A 255 4.78 -3.64 -16.84
N ARG A 256 3.49 -3.71 -17.19
CA ARG A 256 3.01 -4.52 -18.32
C ARG A 256 3.52 -4.02 -19.67
N GLN A 257 3.55 -2.69 -19.86
CA GLN A 257 4.11 -2.05 -21.05
C GLN A 257 5.61 -2.29 -21.19
N LEU A 258 6.34 -2.34 -20.06
CA LEU A 258 7.74 -2.75 -19.99
C LEU A 258 7.97 -4.27 -20.18
N SER A 259 6.95 -4.98 -20.67
CA SER A 259 7.01 -6.40 -21.00
C SER A 259 7.13 -7.37 -19.82
N TYR A 260 6.88 -6.95 -18.59
CA TYR A 260 6.82 -7.89 -17.45
C TYR A 260 5.55 -8.76 -17.52
N ARG A 261 5.73 -10.08 -17.37
CA ARG A 261 4.67 -11.09 -17.53
C ARG A 261 4.23 -11.76 -16.24
N THR A 262 5.01 -11.65 -15.17
CA THR A 262 4.69 -12.11 -13.80
C THR A 262 3.28 -11.72 -13.37
N SER A 263 2.62 -12.56 -12.56
CA SER A 263 1.30 -12.22 -12.00
C SER A 263 1.39 -10.89 -11.25
N MET A 264 0.42 -9.99 -11.47
CA MET A 264 0.43 -8.65 -10.88
C MET A 264 -0.92 -8.26 -10.33
N VAL A 265 -0.92 -7.76 -9.10
CA VAL A 265 -2.08 -7.18 -8.43
C VAL A 265 -1.80 -5.74 -8.02
N HIS A 266 -2.89 -5.01 -7.88
CA HIS A 266 -2.99 -3.75 -7.16
C HIS A 266 -4.27 -3.88 -6.33
N VAL A 267 -4.22 -3.47 -5.06
CA VAL A 267 -5.39 -3.35 -4.19
C VAL A 267 -5.56 -1.87 -3.85
N GLY A 268 -6.80 -1.41 -3.71
CA GLY A 268 -7.18 0.02 -3.69
C GLY A 268 -6.27 0.94 -2.87
N ILE A 269 -6.63 1.20 -1.60
CA ILE A 269 -5.78 2.04 -0.74
C ILE A 269 -4.55 1.23 -0.33
N TYR A 270 -3.38 1.62 -0.84
CA TYR A 270 -2.11 0.91 -0.59
C TYR A 270 -1.35 1.39 0.66
N CYS A 271 -1.74 2.54 1.21
CA CYS A 271 -1.08 3.23 2.31
C CYS A 271 -1.99 3.23 3.54
N SER A 272 -1.53 2.64 4.65
CA SER A 272 -2.23 2.80 5.93
C SER A 272 -2.12 4.23 6.46
N GLY A 273 -3.15 4.66 7.18
CA GLY A 273 -3.21 5.95 7.85
C GLY A 273 -3.81 5.80 9.25
N LYS A 274 -3.42 6.70 10.16
CA LYS A 274 -4.01 6.85 11.48
C LYS A 274 -4.50 8.27 11.60
N ILE A 275 -5.76 8.46 11.98
CA ILE A 275 -6.30 9.80 12.23
C ILE A 275 -5.58 10.39 13.45
N LEU A 276 -4.87 11.50 13.25
CA LEU A 276 -4.13 12.25 14.26
C LEU A 276 -4.85 13.53 14.65
N SER A 277 -5.57 14.13 13.70
CA SER A 277 -6.39 15.31 13.94
C SER A 277 -7.64 15.21 13.06
N LEU A 278 -8.80 15.50 13.66
CA LEU A 278 -10.05 15.52 12.92
C LEU A 278 -10.11 16.77 12.05
N ALA A 279 -10.67 16.64 10.86
CA ALA A 279 -10.94 17.78 10.00
C ALA A 279 -12.05 18.64 10.62
N GLU A 280 -11.83 19.94 10.68
CA GLU A 280 -12.79 20.92 11.20
C GLU A 280 -13.01 22.02 10.17
N GLN A 281 -14.27 22.42 9.99
CA GLN A 281 -14.62 23.57 9.15
C GLN A 281 -14.24 24.85 9.89
N ARG A 282 -13.19 25.52 9.42
CA ARG A 282 -12.67 26.76 10.00
C ARG A 282 -12.07 27.69 8.94
N PRO A 283 -11.94 28.99 9.21
CA PRO A 283 -11.25 29.90 8.30
C PRO A 283 -9.82 29.44 8.03
N VAL A 284 -9.40 29.46 6.77
CA VAL A 284 -8.04 29.11 6.37
C VAL A 284 -7.06 30.14 6.94
N ARG A 285 -6.01 29.66 7.59
CA ARG A 285 -4.90 30.46 8.16
C ARG A 285 -3.54 29.92 7.77
N CYS A 286 -3.42 28.62 7.56
CA CYS A 286 -2.17 27.97 7.21
C CYS A 286 -2.34 27.07 5.99
N VAL A 287 -1.59 27.38 4.93
CA VAL A 287 -1.41 26.51 3.77
C VAL A 287 -0.02 25.92 3.84
N GLY A 288 0.18 24.67 3.47
CA GLY A 288 1.52 24.09 3.50
C GLY A 288 1.81 23.12 2.37
N TYR A 289 3.09 22.92 2.13
CA TYR A 289 3.61 21.92 1.21
C TYR A 289 4.72 21.13 1.89
N MET A 290 4.64 19.79 1.83
CA MET A 290 5.67 18.92 2.37
C MET A 290 6.37 18.08 1.31
N GLY A 291 7.65 17.80 1.52
CA GLY A 291 8.39 16.86 0.67
C GLY A 291 9.90 16.82 0.90
N PHE A 292 10.50 15.73 0.41
CA PHE A 292 11.95 15.52 0.37
C PHE A 292 12.45 15.55 -1.07
N ASP A 293 13.08 16.65 -1.48
CA ASP A 293 13.69 16.84 -2.80
C ASP A 293 12.67 16.93 -3.98
N HIS A 294 11.42 17.32 -3.69
CA HIS A 294 10.33 17.51 -4.66
C HIS A 294 10.14 18.98 -5.07
N ALA A 295 11.25 19.69 -5.28
CA ALA A 295 11.21 21.10 -5.67
C ALA A 295 10.56 21.30 -7.07
N HIS A 296 10.78 20.34 -7.99
CA HIS A 296 10.19 20.39 -9.34
C HIS A 296 8.66 20.27 -9.32
N ASP A 297 8.12 19.46 -8.40
CA ASP A 297 6.67 19.34 -8.21
C ASP A 297 6.11 20.65 -7.64
N PHE A 298 6.79 21.24 -6.65
CA PHE A 298 6.37 22.50 -6.03
C PHE A 298 6.39 23.69 -6.99
N ALA A 299 7.37 23.76 -7.88
CA ALA A 299 7.54 24.85 -8.83
C ALA A 299 6.29 25.08 -9.71
N ILE A 300 5.45 24.06 -9.90
CA ILE A 300 4.23 24.13 -10.71
C ILE A 300 3.15 24.99 -10.08
N VAL A 301 3.07 25.02 -8.74
CA VAL A 301 2.05 25.79 -8.00
C VAL A 301 2.62 27.09 -7.44
N LEU A 302 3.93 27.31 -7.56
CA LEU A 302 4.61 28.45 -6.97
C LEU A 302 4.08 29.81 -7.46
N PRO A 303 3.87 30.05 -8.77
CA PRO A 303 3.35 31.34 -9.24
C PRO A 303 1.97 31.67 -8.66
N GLU A 304 1.06 30.70 -8.67
CA GLU A 304 -0.30 30.85 -8.16
C GLU A 304 -0.32 31.00 -6.64
N LEU A 305 0.57 30.29 -5.94
CA LEU A 305 0.75 30.43 -4.50
C LEU A 305 1.24 31.84 -4.12
N VAL A 306 2.24 32.36 -4.84
CA VAL A 306 2.77 33.72 -4.63
C VAL A 306 1.65 34.75 -4.80
N ASP A 307 0.88 34.64 -5.89
CA ASP A 307 -0.27 35.51 -6.14
C ASP A 307 -1.36 35.40 -5.06
N TYR A 308 -1.61 34.18 -4.58
CA TYR A 308 -2.55 33.93 -3.50
C TYR A 308 -2.10 34.58 -2.18
N LEU A 309 -0.82 34.45 -1.81
CA LEU A 309 -0.27 35.04 -0.58
C LEU A 309 -0.21 36.59 -0.63
N ARG A 310 -0.10 37.19 -1.82
CA ARG A 310 -0.22 38.65 -2.00
C ARG A 310 -1.65 39.15 -1.75
N ARG A 311 -2.65 38.40 -2.20
CA ARG A 311 -4.07 38.76 -2.08
C ARG A 311 -4.65 38.47 -0.69
N ASN A 312 -4.05 37.56 0.06
CA ASN A 312 -4.53 37.11 1.37
C ASN A 312 -3.43 37.33 2.44
N PRO A 313 -3.28 38.56 2.97
CA PRO A 313 -2.22 38.91 3.93
C PRO A 313 -2.31 38.16 5.26
N GLU A 314 -3.47 37.59 5.57
CA GLU A 314 -3.75 36.84 6.80
C GLU A 314 -3.33 35.36 6.74
N ILE A 315 -2.88 34.89 5.57
CA ILE A 315 -2.46 33.50 5.37
C ILE A 315 -0.96 33.36 5.57
N ASN A 316 -0.60 32.35 6.37
CA ASN A 316 0.76 31.85 6.49
C ASN A 316 0.98 30.65 5.57
N PHE A 317 2.22 30.46 5.14
CA PHE A 317 2.65 29.34 4.35
C PHE A 317 3.78 28.56 5.02
N GLU A 318 3.69 27.23 5.05
CA GLU A 318 4.73 26.37 5.59
C GLU A 318 5.33 25.43 4.53
N LEU A 319 6.66 25.40 4.46
CA LEU A 319 7.43 24.39 3.75
C LEU A 319 8.00 23.39 4.73
N PHE A 320 7.51 22.15 4.72
CA PHE A 320 7.99 21.10 5.62
C PHE A 320 8.81 20.06 4.88
N GLY A 321 10.12 20.04 5.13
CA GLY A 321 11.02 19.00 4.65
C GLY A 321 12.36 19.56 4.16
N SER A 322 12.97 18.87 3.18
CA SER A 322 14.28 19.27 2.62
C SER A 322 14.19 20.17 1.39
N ILE A 323 12.98 20.61 1.01
CA ILE A 323 12.78 21.47 -0.16
C ILE A 323 13.39 22.86 0.13
N PRO A 324 14.31 23.36 -0.71
CA PRO A 324 14.81 24.72 -0.59
C PRO A 324 13.66 25.73 -0.71
N LYS A 325 13.64 26.74 0.16
CA LYS A 325 12.70 27.87 0.05
C LYS A 325 12.95 28.60 -1.27
N PRO A 326 11.96 28.72 -2.18
CA PRO A 326 12.10 29.53 -3.38
C PRO A 326 12.27 31.01 -3.04
N VAL A 327 13.05 31.72 -3.85
CA VAL A 327 13.35 33.15 -3.66
C VAL A 327 12.09 34.02 -3.76
N GLU A 328 11.12 33.58 -4.55
CA GLU A 328 9.81 34.22 -4.73
C GLU A 328 9.00 34.28 -3.44
N LEU A 329 9.30 33.41 -2.45
CA LEU A 329 8.66 33.42 -1.14
C LEU A 329 9.38 34.31 -0.11
N GLU A 330 10.48 34.98 -0.48
CA GLU A 330 11.20 35.89 0.43
C GLU A 330 10.40 37.16 0.71
N GLU A 331 9.60 37.65 -0.24
CA GLU A 331 8.81 38.89 -0.10
C GLU A 331 7.77 38.83 1.03
N PHE A 332 7.43 37.62 1.50
CA PHE A 332 6.43 37.39 2.53
C PHE A 332 6.98 37.37 3.96
N GLY A 333 8.32 37.45 4.12
CA GLY A 333 8.98 37.56 5.42
C GLY A 333 8.53 36.48 6.42
N GLU A 334 8.02 36.92 7.56
CA GLU A 334 7.59 36.07 8.67
C GLU A 334 6.37 35.19 8.37
N ARG A 335 5.62 35.46 7.27
CA ARG A 335 4.46 34.63 6.87
C ARG A 335 4.86 33.31 6.23
N VAL A 336 6.14 33.10 5.91
CA VAL A 336 6.64 31.86 5.30
C VAL A 336 7.60 31.17 6.26
N HIS A 337 7.18 30.01 6.79
CA HIS A 337 7.99 29.19 7.69
C HIS A 337 8.58 27.98 6.95
N VAL A 338 9.84 27.67 7.26
CA VAL A 338 10.52 26.46 6.79
C VAL A 338 10.71 25.53 7.97
N VAL A 339 10.05 24.37 7.92
CA VAL A 339 10.11 23.33 8.95
C VAL A 339 11.15 22.28 8.50
N PRO A 340 12.19 22.02 9.30
CA PRO A 340 13.22 21.04 8.98
C PRO A 340 12.64 19.62 8.79
N PRO A 341 13.29 18.76 7.99
CA PRO A 341 12.82 17.40 7.78
C PRO A 341 12.92 16.54 9.05
N VAL A 342 11.90 15.73 9.31
CA VAL A 342 11.91 14.68 10.33
C VAL A 342 12.07 13.32 9.65
N ARG A 343 13.04 12.51 10.10
CA ARG A 343 13.41 11.25 9.42
C ARG A 343 12.60 10.05 9.89
N ASP A 344 12.28 9.99 11.18
CA ASP A 344 11.39 8.97 11.69
C ASP A 344 9.96 9.29 11.23
N TYR A 345 9.25 8.28 10.74
CA TYR A 345 7.95 8.49 10.11
C TYR A 345 6.86 8.82 11.14
N GLU A 346 6.88 8.22 12.33
CA GLU A 346 5.89 8.50 13.38
C GLU A 346 6.11 9.88 13.97
N GLU A 347 7.36 10.24 14.26
CA GLU A 347 7.73 11.59 14.69
C GLU A 347 7.35 12.63 13.64
N PHE A 348 7.57 12.32 12.36
CA PHE A 348 7.18 13.18 11.25
C PHE A 348 5.67 13.43 11.21
N MET A 349 4.86 12.36 11.29
CA MET A 349 3.41 12.50 11.25
C MET A 349 2.86 13.24 12.47
N ALA A 350 3.45 13.03 13.66
CA ALA A 350 3.10 13.78 14.86
C ALA A 350 3.47 15.27 14.75
N ALA A 351 4.69 15.56 14.26
CA ALA A 351 5.15 16.93 14.02
C ALA A 351 4.29 17.64 12.97
N PHE A 352 3.88 16.92 11.91
CA PHE A 352 3.01 17.43 10.87
C PHE A 352 1.61 17.75 11.41
N ALA A 353 0.97 16.84 12.13
CA ALA A 353 -0.34 17.09 12.72
C ALA A 353 -0.34 18.30 13.67
N ALA A 354 0.76 18.49 14.42
CA ALA A 354 0.93 19.66 15.29
C ALA A 354 1.06 21.00 14.54
N ARG A 355 1.19 21.01 13.21
CA ARG A 355 1.16 22.24 12.38
C ARG A 355 -0.25 22.71 12.09
N GLN A 356 -1.24 21.82 12.22
CA GLN A 356 -2.64 22.16 11.99
C GLN A 356 -2.84 22.92 10.67
N TRP A 357 -2.25 22.41 9.58
CA TRP A 357 -2.49 22.99 8.26
C TRP A 357 -3.97 22.89 7.91
N ASP A 358 -4.52 23.97 7.39
CA ASP A 358 -5.89 23.98 6.88
C ASP A 358 -5.94 23.38 5.48
N ILE A 359 -4.94 23.72 4.65
CA ILE A 359 -4.82 23.22 3.28
C ILE A 359 -3.39 22.68 3.06
N GLY A 360 -3.29 21.43 2.65
CA GLY A 360 -2.06 20.82 2.16
C GLY A 360 -2.02 20.79 0.64
N LEU A 361 -0.94 21.30 0.05
CA LEU A 361 -0.71 21.30 -1.39
C LEU A 361 -0.11 19.95 -1.83
N CYS A 362 -0.70 19.33 -2.85
CA CYS A 362 -0.27 18.08 -3.47
C CYS A 362 0.02 18.26 -4.98
N PRO A 363 0.88 19.22 -5.38
CA PRO A 363 1.26 19.36 -6.78
C PRO A 363 2.07 18.14 -7.24
N LEU A 364 1.87 17.74 -8.50
CA LEU A 364 2.66 16.74 -9.20
C LEU A 364 2.91 17.19 -10.63
N ALA A 365 4.18 17.22 -11.03
CA ALA A 365 4.55 17.39 -12.42
C ALA A 365 4.05 16.23 -13.28
N LYS A 366 3.58 16.52 -14.50
CA LYS A 366 3.17 15.48 -15.46
C LYS A 366 4.41 14.84 -16.11
N THR A 367 5.09 14.01 -15.32
CA THR A 367 6.25 13.22 -15.76
C THR A 367 5.92 11.73 -15.70
N PRO A 368 6.54 10.87 -16.53
CA PRO A 368 6.30 9.42 -16.48
C PRO A 368 6.51 8.80 -15.09
N PHE A 369 7.45 9.36 -14.31
CA PHE A 369 7.71 8.93 -12.94
C PHE A 369 6.57 9.31 -11.98
N ASN A 370 6.04 10.53 -12.09
CA ASN A 370 4.93 10.99 -11.24
C ASN A 370 3.59 10.38 -11.63
N GLU A 371 3.42 9.97 -12.88
CA GLU A 371 2.17 9.36 -13.35
C GLU A 371 1.84 8.04 -12.66
N VAL A 372 2.85 7.34 -12.13
CA VAL A 372 2.68 6.06 -11.46
C VAL A 372 2.74 6.15 -9.93
N LYS A 373 3.06 7.34 -9.39
CA LYS A 373 3.11 7.60 -7.95
C LYS A 373 1.76 7.31 -7.30
N ALA A 374 1.82 7.01 -6.02
CA ALA A 374 0.66 6.74 -5.20
C ALA A 374 0.24 7.95 -4.36
N ASN A 375 -0.96 7.89 -3.76
CA ASN A 375 -1.62 9.02 -3.11
C ASN A 375 -1.22 9.23 -1.63
N THR A 376 -0.02 8.82 -1.20
CA THR A 376 0.40 8.87 0.21
C THR A 376 0.25 10.25 0.84
N LYS A 377 0.64 11.31 0.12
CA LYS A 377 0.53 12.69 0.63
C LYS A 377 -0.92 13.07 0.95
N TRP A 378 -1.87 12.63 0.12
CA TRP A 378 -3.30 12.83 0.38
C TRP A 378 -3.76 12.08 1.63
N VAL A 379 -3.31 10.83 1.84
CA VAL A 379 -3.62 10.05 3.05
C VAL A 379 -3.05 10.73 4.29
N GLU A 380 -1.80 11.17 4.24
CA GLU A 380 -1.11 11.83 5.34
C GLU A 380 -1.81 13.16 5.72
N TYR A 381 -2.13 14.00 4.73
CA TYR A 381 -2.85 15.26 4.93
C TYR A 381 -4.23 15.04 5.53
N SER A 382 -4.98 14.07 5.00
CA SER A 382 -6.31 13.72 5.53
C SER A 382 -6.22 13.20 6.97
N CYS A 383 -5.18 12.43 7.31
CA CYS A 383 -4.94 11.96 8.67
C CYS A 383 -4.65 13.09 9.67
N ALA A 384 -4.11 14.22 9.20
CA ALA A 384 -3.85 15.42 9.99
C ALA A 384 -4.99 16.44 9.95
N GLY A 385 -6.13 16.11 9.32
CA GLY A 385 -7.30 16.99 9.24
C GLY A 385 -7.17 18.14 8.23
N ALA A 386 -6.14 18.13 7.38
CA ALA A 386 -5.94 19.15 6.35
C ALA A 386 -6.77 18.83 5.10
N ALA A 387 -7.44 19.85 4.54
CA ALA A 387 -8.00 19.75 3.20
C ALA A 387 -6.86 19.63 2.18
N VAL A 388 -7.08 18.89 1.10
CA VAL A 388 -6.04 18.68 0.08
C VAL A 388 -6.34 19.56 -1.13
N LEU A 389 -5.31 20.18 -1.72
CA LEU A 389 -5.38 20.77 -3.05
C LEU A 389 -4.36 20.07 -3.94
N ALA A 390 -4.84 19.28 -4.91
CA ALA A 390 -4.01 18.37 -5.68
C ALA A 390 -4.00 18.66 -7.19
N THR A 391 -2.96 18.20 -7.89
CA THR A 391 -2.93 18.25 -9.36
C THR A 391 -3.97 17.30 -9.96
N ARG A 392 -4.88 17.87 -10.76
CA ARG A 392 -5.87 17.13 -11.55
C ARG A 392 -5.23 16.28 -12.66
N GLY A 393 -5.84 15.13 -12.95
CA GLY A 393 -5.41 14.19 -14.00
C GLY A 393 -4.29 13.26 -13.56
N MET A 394 -4.08 13.13 -12.25
CA MET A 394 -3.02 12.33 -11.64
C MET A 394 -3.63 11.39 -10.59
N VAL A 395 -2.80 10.76 -9.75
CA VAL A 395 -3.27 9.76 -8.78
C VAL A 395 -4.29 10.29 -7.76
N TYR A 396 -4.44 11.59 -7.61
CA TYR A 396 -5.33 12.19 -6.64
C TYR A 396 -6.79 12.31 -7.08
N ASP A 397 -7.09 12.15 -8.37
CA ASP A 397 -8.46 12.35 -8.88
C ASP A 397 -9.49 11.44 -8.17
N ASP A 398 -9.14 10.17 -7.97
CA ASP A 398 -10.03 9.20 -7.33
C ASP A 398 -10.24 9.54 -5.83
N CYS A 399 -9.18 9.90 -5.11
CA CYS A 399 -9.26 10.17 -3.67
C CYS A 399 -9.79 11.58 -3.33
N CYS A 400 -9.66 12.55 -4.23
CA CYS A 400 -10.28 13.86 -4.10
C CYS A 400 -11.74 13.90 -4.60
N SER A 401 -12.27 12.79 -5.15
CA SER A 401 -13.65 12.73 -5.65
C SER A 401 -14.68 13.01 -4.53
N GLY A 402 -15.86 13.51 -4.91
CA GLY A 402 -16.93 13.78 -3.95
C GLY A 402 -16.68 14.98 -3.00
N GLY A 403 -15.72 15.85 -3.32
CA GLY A 403 -15.35 17.00 -2.47
C GLY A 403 -14.35 16.65 -1.38
N CYS A 404 -13.62 15.54 -1.53
CA CYS A 404 -12.57 15.09 -0.61
C CYS A 404 -11.17 15.68 -0.93
N GLY A 405 -11.12 16.78 -1.68
CA GLY A 405 -9.94 17.59 -1.94
C GLY A 405 -10.10 18.48 -3.16
#